data_AF-A0AAQ4PGN9-F1
#
_entry.id   AF-A0AAQ4PGN9-F1
#
_cell.length_a   1.000
_cell.length_b   1.000
_cell.length_c   1.000
_cell.angle_alpha   90.00
_cell.angle_beta   90.00
_cell.angle_gamma   90.00
#
_symmetry.space_group_name_H-M   'P 1'
#
loop_
_entity.id
_entity.type
_entity.pdbx_description
1 polymer ?
#
loop_
_entity_poly.entity_id
_entity_poly.type
_entity_poly.pdbx_seq_one_letter_code
_entity_poly.pdbx_strand_id
1 'polypeptide(L)'
;MSIMSYNGGAVMAMRGKNCVAIAADRRFGIQAQMVTTDFQKVFPMGEKLYIGLAGLATDVQTVSQRLKFRLNLYELKEGRQIKPKTFMSMVSNLLYEKRNQRTCLRPSPRQC
;
A
#
# COMPACT_ATOMS: atom_id res chain seq x y z
N MET A 1 -22.06 -5.13 3.52
CA MET A 1 -21.07 -4.25 2.86
C MET A 1 -19.69 -4.64 3.37
N SER A 2 -18.73 -4.92 2.50
CA SER A 2 -17.35 -5.22 2.91
C SER A 2 -16.68 -3.95 3.45
N ILE A 3 -15.83 -4.04 4.47
CA ILE A 3 -15.15 -2.84 4.99
C ILE A 3 -14.21 -2.17 3.96
N MET A 4 -13.79 -2.91 2.93
CA MET A 4 -12.97 -2.37 1.84
C MET A 4 -13.66 -1.28 1.02
N SER A 5 -14.99 -1.34 0.89
CA SER A 5 -15.76 -0.34 0.16
C SER A 5 -16.11 0.88 1.02
N TYR A 6 -15.68 0.93 2.29
CA TYR A 6 -16.02 2.02 3.21
C TYR A 6 -15.43 3.37 2.77
N ASN A 7 -14.13 3.40 2.48
CA ASN A 7 -13.49 4.56 1.85
C ASN A 7 -13.43 4.42 0.32
N GLY A 8 -13.46 3.18 -0.15
CA GLY A 8 -13.22 2.84 -1.55
C GLY A 8 -11.80 3.20 -2.00
N GLY A 9 -11.61 3.24 -3.31
CA GLY A 9 -10.35 3.60 -3.93
C GLY A 9 -9.82 2.54 -4.87
N ALA A 10 -9.06 3.00 -5.86
CA ALA A 10 -8.49 2.18 -6.90
C ALA A 10 -7.02 2.56 -7.10
N VAL A 11 -6.19 1.54 -7.20
CA VAL A 11 -4.77 1.66 -7.53
C VAL A 11 -4.51 0.72 -8.70
N MET A 12 -3.83 1.21 -9.71
CA MET A 12 -3.42 0.44 -10.88
C MET A 12 -1.94 0.66 -11.16
N ALA A 13 -1.25 -0.41 -11.54
CA ALA A 13 0.13 -0.33 -12.02
C ALA A 13 0.24 -1.01 -13.38
N MET A 14 1.00 -0.41 -14.30
CA MET A 14 1.23 -0.90 -15.65
C MET A 14 2.73 -0.96 -15.94
N ARG A 15 3.14 -1.98 -16.71
CA ARG A 15 4.51 -2.19 -17.14
C ARG A 15 4.63 -1.89 -18.64
N GLY A 16 5.57 -1.00 -19.00
CA GLY A 16 6.01 -0.78 -20.37
C GLY A 16 7.32 -1.51 -20.71
N LYS A 17 7.90 -1.22 -21.87
CA LYS A 17 9.13 -1.87 -22.35
C LYS A 17 10.32 -1.62 -21.41
N ASN A 18 10.51 -0.37 -20.97
CA ASN A 18 11.58 0.07 -20.04
C ASN A 18 11.07 1.05 -18.96
N CYS A 19 9.76 1.09 -18.73
CA CYS A 19 9.14 2.00 -17.78
C CYS A 19 8.03 1.29 -16.99
N VAL A 20 7.67 1.86 -15.86
CA VAL A 20 6.52 1.45 -15.06
C VAL A 20 5.70 2.69 -14.72
N ALA A 21 4.38 2.56 -14.75
CA ALA A 21 3.46 3.62 -14.36
C ALA A 21 2.57 3.12 -13.23
N ILE A 22 2.31 3.97 -12.25
CA ILE A 22 1.37 3.71 -11.16
C ILE A 22 0.39 4.88 -11.08
N ALA A 23 -0.90 4.57 -10.98
CA ALA A 23 -1.97 5.55 -10.89
C ALA A 23 -2.88 5.17 -9.73
N ALA A 24 -3.40 6.17 -9.03
CA ALA A 24 -4.37 6.00 -7.97
C ALA A 24 -5.37 7.14 -7.96
N ASP A 25 -6.57 6.87 -7.48
CA ASP A 25 -7.55 7.91 -7.20
C ASP A 25 -7.17 8.71 -5.93
N ARG A 26 -7.55 9.99 -5.90
CA ARG A 26 -7.28 10.88 -4.77
C ARG A 26 -8.49 11.09 -3.85
N ARG A 27 -9.61 10.42 -4.15
CA ARG A 27 -10.85 10.52 -3.36
C ARG A 27 -10.67 9.88 -1.99
N PHE A 28 -11.00 10.63 -0.96
CA PHE A 28 -11.21 10.15 0.40
C PHE A 28 -12.65 10.43 0.81
N GLY A 29 -13.44 9.37 0.88
CA GLY A 29 -14.83 9.42 1.32
C GLY A 29 -15.06 8.56 2.55
N ILE A 30 -16.15 8.87 3.25
CA ILE A 30 -16.76 8.03 4.26
C ILE A 30 -18.09 7.58 3.65
N GLN A 31 -18.16 6.33 3.19
CA GLN A 31 -19.31 5.79 2.47
C GLN A 31 -19.71 6.68 1.26
N ALA A 32 -20.87 7.32 1.32
CA ALA A 32 -21.38 8.19 0.27
C ALA A 32 -20.82 9.63 0.35
N GLN A 33 -20.33 10.07 1.51
CA GLN A 33 -19.86 11.44 1.72
C GLN A 33 -18.39 11.59 1.32
N MET A 34 -18.08 12.58 0.46
CA MET A 34 -16.70 12.96 0.16
C MET A 34 -16.17 13.87 1.28
N VAL A 35 -14.97 13.57 1.78
CA VAL A 35 -14.28 14.42 2.76
C VAL A 35 -13.21 15.25 2.06
N THR A 36 -12.32 14.61 1.29
CA THR A 36 -11.27 15.31 0.53
C THR A 36 -10.98 14.63 -0.81
N THR A 37 -10.33 15.37 -1.70
CA THR A 37 -9.88 14.91 -3.03
C THR A 37 -8.36 14.84 -3.15
N ASP A 38 -7.63 14.91 -2.04
CA ASP A 38 -6.16 15.01 -2.02
C ASP A 38 -5.48 13.91 -1.21
N PHE A 39 -6.14 12.76 -1.07
CA PHE A 39 -5.58 11.66 -0.30
C PHE A 39 -4.51 10.90 -1.06
N GLN A 40 -3.30 10.85 -0.50
CA GLN A 40 -2.17 10.13 -1.08
C GLN A 40 -2.28 8.62 -0.83
N LYS A 41 -2.40 7.85 -1.92
CA LYS A 41 -2.41 6.36 -1.89
C LYS A 41 -1.12 5.74 -2.41
N VAL A 42 -0.30 6.52 -3.10
CA VAL A 42 1.00 6.10 -3.65
C VAL A 42 2.12 6.68 -2.80
N PHE A 43 2.95 5.81 -2.26
CA PHE A 43 4.06 6.17 -1.38
C PHE A 43 5.40 5.80 -2.02
N PRO A 44 6.39 6.72 -2.03
CA PRO A 44 7.75 6.39 -2.45
C PRO A 44 8.42 5.55 -1.37
N MET A 45 9.16 4.53 -1.81
CA MET A 45 9.89 3.58 -0.97
C MET A 45 11.37 3.48 -1.39
N GLY A 46 11.78 4.27 -2.39
CA GLY A 46 13.13 4.38 -2.94
C GLY A 46 13.08 5.21 -4.23
N GLU A 47 14.22 5.47 -4.86
CA GLU A 47 14.30 6.32 -6.08
C GLU A 47 13.49 5.78 -7.27
N LYS A 48 13.45 4.45 -7.41
CA LYS A 48 12.78 3.75 -8.52
C LYS A 48 11.72 2.78 -8.02
N LEU A 49 11.20 2.98 -6.81
CA LEU A 49 10.28 2.06 -6.16
C LEU A 49 9.14 2.81 -5.47
N TYR A 50 7.92 2.49 -5.92
CA TYR A 50 6.69 3.02 -5.37
C TYR A 50 5.78 1.88 -4.95
N ILE A 51 4.98 2.10 -3.91
CA ILE A 51 3.90 1.21 -3.51
C ILE A 51 2.58 1.97 -3.48
N GLY A 52 1.56 1.39 -4.09
CA GLY A 52 0.20 1.87 -4.00
C GLY A 52 -0.61 0.98 -3.06
N LEU A 53 -1.32 1.58 -2.11
CA LEU A 53 -2.14 0.88 -1.13
C LEU A 53 -3.60 1.35 -1.28
N ALA A 54 -4.52 0.39 -1.42
CA ALA A 54 -5.96 0.64 -1.53
C ALA A 54 -6.71 -0.14 -0.46
N GLY A 55 -7.79 0.43 0.08
CA GLY A 55 -8.61 -0.17 1.12
C GLY A 55 -8.97 0.83 2.21
N LEU A 56 -9.06 0.35 3.45
CA LEU A 56 -9.37 1.18 4.60
C LEU A 56 -8.26 2.22 4.85
N ALA A 57 -8.62 3.50 4.97
CA ALA A 57 -7.63 4.58 5.03
C ALA A 57 -6.70 4.49 6.25
N THR A 58 -7.19 3.99 7.39
CA THR A 58 -6.38 3.77 8.60
C THR A 58 -5.31 2.70 8.38
N ASP A 59 -5.64 1.64 7.65
CA ASP A 59 -4.71 0.56 7.33
C ASP A 59 -3.68 1.01 6.30
N VAL A 60 -4.09 1.83 5.32
CA VAL A 60 -3.18 2.44 4.34
C VAL A 60 -2.08 3.26 5.05
N GLN A 61 -2.47 4.12 5.99
CA GLN A 61 -1.51 4.92 6.75
C GLN A 61 -0.62 4.05 7.66
N THR A 62 -1.21 3.11 8.39
CA THR A 62 -0.47 2.24 9.31
C THR A 62 0.55 1.35 8.58
N VAL A 63 0.15 0.72 7.47
CA VAL A 63 1.02 -0.16 6.70
C VAL A 63 2.11 0.62 5.97
N SER A 64 1.80 1.80 5.42
CA SER A 64 2.83 2.64 4.79
C SER A 64 3.91 3.09 5.79
N GLN A 65 3.52 3.50 7.01
CA GLN A 65 4.47 3.86 8.07
C GLN A 65 5.33 2.67 8.52
N ARG A 66 4.71 1.50 8.73
CA ARG A 66 5.45 0.28 9.11
C ARG A 66 6.42 -0.18 8.03
N LEU A 67 6.03 -0.09 6.77
CA LEU A 67 6.91 -0.42 5.65
C LEU A 67 8.10 0.54 5.56
N LYS A 68 7.87 1.85 5.68
CA LYS A 68 8.96 2.84 5.74
C LYS A 68 9.94 2.54 6.88
N PHE A 69 9.44 2.20 8.05
CA PHE A 69 10.29 1.83 9.19
C PHE A 69 11.17 0.60 8.89
N ARG A 70 10.59 -0.48 8.34
CA ARG A 70 11.35 -1.68 7.99
C ARG A 70 12.35 -1.43 6.86
N LEU A 71 12.01 -0.60 5.90
CA LEU A 71 12.89 -0.18 4.82
C LEU A 71 14.10 0.59 5.35
N ASN A 72 13.88 1.62 6.17
CA ASN A 72 14.97 2.41 6.73
C ASN A 72 15.93 1.54 7.55
N LEU A 73 15.40 0.60 8.33
CA LEU A 73 16.23 -0.36 9.07
C LEU A 73 17.02 -1.29 8.15
N TYR A 74 16.45 -1.71 7.02
CA TYR A 74 17.12 -2.56 6.05
C TYR A 74 18.26 -1.82 5.35
N GLU A 75 18.02 -0.57 4.94
CA GLU A 75 19.01 0.29 4.30
C GLU A 75 20.18 0.62 5.25
N LEU A 76 19.89 0.89 6.53
CA LEU A 76 20.92 1.12 7.54
C LEU A 76 21.75 -0.14 7.84
N LYS A 77 21.15 -1.32 7.80
CA LYS A 77 21.84 -2.59 8.09
C LYS A 77 22.71 -3.08 6.95
N GLU A 78 22.21 -3.02 5.71
CA GLU A 78 22.93 -3.55 4.55
C GLU A 78 23.67 -2.48 3.75
N GLY A 79 23.45 -1.19 4.03
CA GLY A 79 24.10 -0.08 3.31
C GLY A 79 23.75 0.01 1.83
N ARG A 80 22.66 -0.64 1.39
CA ARG A 80 22.24 -0.68 -0.03
C ARG A 80 20.75 -0.42 -0.18
N GLN A 81 20.37 0.17 -1.32
CA GLN A 81 18.97 0.31 -1.69
C GLN A 81 18.31 -1.05 -1.92
N ILE A 82 17.06 -1.19 -1.48
CA ILE A 82 16.34 -2.46 -1.58
C ILE A 82 16.00 -2.81 -3.04
N LYS A 83 16.15 -4.09 -3.41
CA LYS A 83 15.68 -4.58 -4.71
C LYS A 83 14.16 -4.79 -4.68
N PRO A 84 13.42 -4.52 -5.78
CA PRO A 84 11.96 -4.68 -5.83
C PRO A 84 11.46 -6.09 -5.46
N LYS A 85 12.21 -7.14 -5.83
CA LYS A 85 11.89 -8.53 -5.47
C LYS A 85 11.97 -8.76 -3.95
N THR A 86 13.00 -8.24 -3.29
CA THR A 86 13.16 -8.35 -1.84
C THR A 86 12.07 -7.56 -1.10
N PHE A 87 11.73 -6.38 -1.62
CA PHE A 87 10.65 -5.57 -1.07
C PHE A 87 9.30 -6.29 -1.14
N MET A 88 8.98 -6.99 -2.23
CA MET A 88 7.77 -7.79 -2.36
C MET A 88 7.66 -8.88 -1.28
N SER A 89 8.76 -9.56 -0.98
CA SER A 89 8.83 -10.55 0.10
C SER A 89 8.63 -9.91 1.47
N MET A 90 9.21 -8.72 1.71
CA MET A 90 9.03 -7.98 2.95
C MET A 90 7.57 -7.57 3.18
N VAL A 91 6.90 -7.07 2.14
CA VAL A 91 5.47 -6.73 2.18
C VAL A 91 4.62 -7.96 2.44
N SER A 92 4.91 -9.08 1.77
CA SER A 92 4.18 -10.33 1.94
C SER A 92 4.30 -10.86 3.37
N ASN A 93 5.50 -10.80 3.96
CA ASN A 93 5.73 -11.19 5.35
C ASN A 93 4.97 -10.30 6.31
N LEU A 94 5.02 -8.97 6.14
CA LEU A 94 4.28 -8.03 6.98
C LEU A 94 2.77 -8.28 6.97
N LEU A 95 2.20 -8.53 5.78
CA LEU A 95 0.78 -8.83 5.64
C LEU A 95 0.40 -10.22 6.20
N TYR A 96 1.33 -11.18 6.17
CA TYR A 96 1.10 -12.53 6.67
C TYR A 96 1.24 -12.64 8.20
N GLU A 97 2.12 -11.85 8.83
CA GLU A 97 2.26 -11.75 10.29
C GLU A 97 0.91 -11.46 10.97
N LYS A 98 0.04 -10.70 10.29
CA LYS A 98 -1.29 -10.30 10.75
C LYS A 98 -2.42 -11.19 10.19
N ARG A 99 -2.15 -12.49 9.97
CA ARG A 99 -3.14 -13.42 9.38
C ARG A 99 -4.48 -13.49 10.10
N ASN A 100 -4.49 -13.38 11.43
CA ASN A 100 -5.69 -13.46 12.27
C ASN A 100 -6.35 -12.10 12.55
N GLN A 101 -5.64 -10.98 12.33
CA GLN A 101 -6.17 -9.61 12.38
C GLN A 101 -5.83 -8.94 11.05
N ARG A 102 -6.58 -9.28 10.01
CA ARG A 102 -6.26 -8.88 8.63
C ARG A 102 -6.40 -7.37 8.46
N THR A 103 -5.35 -6.73 7.93
CA THR A 103 -5.46 -5.40 7.36
C THR A 103 -6.29 -5.47 6.08
N CYS A 104 -7.29 -4.62 5.94
CA CYS A 104 -8.24 -4.62 4.83
C CYS A 104 -7.67 -3.88 3.60
N LEU A 105 -6.48 -4.35 3.18
CA LEU A 105 -5.74 -3.93 1.98
C LEU A 105 -5.74 -5.02 0.89
N ARG A 106 -6.28 -6.22 1.18
CA ARG A 106 -6.40 -7.32 0.20
C ARG A 106 -7.83 -7.45 -0.29
N PRO A 107 -8.07 -7.57 -1.62
CA PRO A 107 -9.39 -7.78 -2.22
C PRO A 107 -9.96 -9.20 -2.01
N SER A 108 -9.62 -9.89 -0.91
CA SER A 108 -10.18 -11.22 -0.65
C SER A 108 -11.60 -11.11 -0.09
N PRO A 109 -12.62 -11.72 -0.74
CA PRO A 109 -14.03 -11.60 -0.35
C PRO A 109 -14.40 -12.39 0.92
N ARG A 110 -13.44 -13.06 1.57
CA ARG A 110 -13.66 -13.81 2.80
C ARG A 110 -13.00 -13.07 3.96
N GLN A 111 -13.81 -12.26 4.65
CA GLN A 111 -13.48 -11.52 5.87
C GLN A 111 -12.56 -10.31 5.65
N CYS A 112 -13.11 -9.30 4.99
CA CYS A 112 -13.68 -8.15 5.68
C CYS A 112 -15.11 -7.91 5.13
#